data_AF-A0A2P8F2V1-F1
#
_entry.id   AF-A0A2P8F2V1-F1
#
_cell.length_a   1.000
_cell.length_b   1.000
_cell.length_c   1.000
_cell.angle_alpha   90.00
_cell.angle_beta   90.00
_cell.angle_gamma   90.00
#
_symmetry.space_group_name_H-M   'P 1'
#
loop_
_entity.id
_entity.type
_entity.pdbx_description
1 polymer ?
#
loop_
_entity_poly.entity_id
_entity_poly.type
_entity_poly.pdbx_seq_one_letter_code
_entity_poly.pdbx_strand_id
1 'polypeptide(L)'
;MFTFLRRGIFIVTLLVSLTLSTIAAAIWAFSLSAQLAAAGVAHAAAMSRAVAREKAKGRLKRIMVAVPIVGTAVAGGFEYYEYTQWQEDNPDKDAGDYGCEVAQASAEVMDEVLMELPETVRPSEQFVQGYIPECEEG
;
A
#
# COMPACT_ATOMS: atom_id res chain seq x y z
N MET A 1 41.27 35.93 62.92
CA MET A 1 39.80 35.86 63.06
C MET A 1 39.05 36.05 61.73
N PHE A 2 39.43 37.03 60.89
CA PHE A 2 38.76 37.32 59.60
C PHE A 2 38.72 36.17 58.58
N THR A 3 39.74 35.30 58.53
CA THR A 3 39.80 34.16 57.59
C THR A 3 38.82 33.03 57.94
N PHE A 4 38.54 32.81 59.23
CA PHE A 4 37.55 31.85 59.70
C PHE A 4 36.12 32.32 59.40
N LEU A 5 35.84 33.61 59.61
CA LEU A 5 34.55 34.21 59.30
C LEU A 5 34.25 34.16 57.79
N ARG A 6 35.25 34.48 56.97
CA ARG A 6 35.15 34.43 55.50
C ARG A 6 34.98 33.00 54.97
N ARG A 7 35.64 32.01 55.58
CA ARG A 7 35.45 30.58 55.24
C ARG A 7 34.06 30.06 55.62
N GLY A 8 33.54 30.45 56.79
CA GLY A 8 32.20 30.06 57.24
C GLY A 8 31.10 30.60 56.32
N ILE A 9 31.17 31.88 55.94
CA ILE A 9 30.23 32.51 55.01
C ILE A 9 30.23 31.77 53.66
N PHE A 10 31.42 31.44 53.14
CA PHE A 10 31.56 30.72 51.87
C PHE A 10 30.90 29.34 51.90
N ILE A 11 31.06 28.58 52.99
CA ILE A 11 30.44 27.25 53.15
C ILE A 11 28.91 27.38 53.23
N VAL A 12 28.39 28.34 53.99
CA VAL A 12 26.94 28.56 54.10
C VAL A 12 26.34 28.94 52.74
N THR A 13 27.00 29.83 51.98
CA THR A 13 26.53 30.19 50.63
C THR A 13 26.52 29.00 49.67
N LEU A 14 27.48 28.08 49.80
CA LEU A 14 27.57 26.86 48.99
C LEU A 14 26.47 25.86 49.33
N LEU A 15 26.16 25.69 50.61
CA LEU A 15 25.08 24.81 51.07
C LEU A 15 23.72 25.33 50.63
N VAL A 16 23.49 26.65 50.74
CA VAL A 16 22.25 27.27 50.31
C VAL A 16 22.06 27.13 48.79
N SER A 17 23.08 27.43 47.98
CA SER A 17 22.97 27.28 46.52
C SER A 17 22.75 25.83 46.09
N LEU A 18 23.39 24.87 46.77
CA LEU A 18 23.20 23.44 46.51
C LEU A 18 21.76 23.01 46.81
N THR A 19 21.20 23.37 47.96
CA THR A 19 19.81 23.02 48.31
C THR A 19 18.79 23.63 47.34
N LEU A 20 18.96 24.90 46.96
CA LEU A 20 18.10 25.56 45.96
C LEU A 20 18.15 24.84 44.61
N SER A 21 19.34 24.43 44.16
CA SER A 21 19.49 23.70 42.89
C SER A 21 18.82 22.32 42.91
N THR A 22 18.89 21.60 44.04
CA THR A 22 18.25 20.27 44.17
C THR A 22 16.73 20.34 44.15
N ILE A 23 16.14 21.36 44.76
CA ILE A 23 14.68 21.55 44.78
C ILE A 23 14.18 21.88 43.37
N ALA A 24 14.89 22.78 42.66
CA ALA A 24 14.54 23.11 41.28
C ALA A 24 14.59 21.88 40.36
N ALA A 25 15.66 21.07 40.47
CA ALA A 25 15.79 19.84 39.68
C ALA A 25 14.66 18.83 39.95
N ALA A 26 14.24 18.68 41.21
CA ALA A 26 13.15 17.79 41.59
C ALA A 26 11.80 18.23 40.96
N ILE A 27 11.51 19.53 40.93
CA ILE A 27 10.28 20.07 40.32
C ILE A 27 10.27 19.82 38.81
N TRP A 28 11.40 20.01 38.13
CA TRP A 28 11.52 19.72 36.70
C TRP A 28 11.40 18.23 36.39
N ALA A 29 12.00 17.35 37.20
CA ALA A 29 11.87 15.89 37.00
C ALA A 29 10.41 15.41 37.13
N PHE A 30 9.66 16.01 38.05
CA PHE A 30 8.24 15.69 38.24
C PHE A 30 7.38 16.15 37.06
N SER A 31 7.64 17.35 36.52
CA SER A 31 6.88 17.88 35.37
C SER A 31 7.16 17.09 34.08
N LEU A 32 8.40 16.67 33.83
CA LEU A 32 8.75 15.82 32.69
C LEU A 32 8.06 14.46 32.75
N SER A 33 7.98 13.85 33.94
CA SER A 33 7.35 12.54 34.12
C SER A 33 5.85 12.57 33.77
N ALA A 34 5.15 13.64 34.17
CA ALA A 34 3.75 13.84 33.81
C ALA A 34 3.55 14.08 32.30
N GLN A 35 4.45 14.84 31.66
CA GLN A 35 4.40 15.09 30.22
C GLN A 35 4.69 13.82 29.41
N LEU A 36 5.62 12.98 29.84
CA LEU A 36 5.94 11.69 29.22
C LEU A 36 4.76 10.70 29.29
N ALA A 37 4.03 10.67 30.41
CA ALA A 37 2.84 9.83 30.54
C ALA A 37 1.72 10.27 29.57
N ALA A 38 1.47 11.57 29.48
CA ALA A 38 0.48 12.13 28.54
C ALA A 38 0.89 11.93 27.07
N ALA A 39 2.17 12.15 26.76
CA ALA A 39 2.72 11.94 25.42
C ALA A 39 2.71 10.46 25.03
N GLY A 40 3.00 9.54 25.95
CA GLY A 40 2.94 8.10 25.71
C GLY A 40 1.54 7.61 25.34
N VAL A 41 0.50 8.11 26.03
CA VAL A 41 -0.91 7.79 25.70
C VAL A 41 -1.31 8.38 24.35
N ALA A 42 -0.94 9.63 24.07
CA ALA A 42 -1.20 10.27 22.78
C ALA A 42 -0.49 9.55 21.62
N HIS A 43 0.76 9.12 21.82
CA HIS A 43 1.52 8.35 20.84
C HIS A 43 0.93 6.96 20.62
N ALA A 44 0.50 6.25 21.67
CA ALA A 44 -0.17 4.96 21.53
C ALA A 44 -1.48 5.07 20.74
N ALA A 45 -2.26 6.13 20.98
CA ALA A 45 -3.49 6.42 20.23
C ALA A 45 -3.19 6.79 18.75
N ALA A 46 -2.10 7.50 18.48
CA ALA A 46 -1.67 7.82 17.12
C ALA A 46 -1.21 6.56 16.36
N MET A 47 -0.44 5.68 17.02
CA MET A 47 0.04 4.43 16.44
C MET A 47 -1.10 3.47 16.12
N SER A 48 -2.11 3.33 17.00
CA SER A 48 -3.27 2.46 16.74
C SER A 48 -4.11 2.96 15.55
N ARG A 49 -4.26 4.28 15.39
CA ARG A 49 -4.91 4.89 14.21
C ARG A 49 -4.10 4.65 12.92
N ALA A 50 -2.78 4.72 12.97
CA ALA A 50 -1.93 4.43 11.82
C ALA A 50 -2.04 2.95 11.40
N VAL A 51 -1.97 2.02 12.37
CA VAL A 51 -2.16 0.59 12.11
C VAL A 51 -3.57 0.28 11.57
N ALA A 52 -4.61 0.93 12.10
CA ALA A 52 -5.97 0.79 11.60
C ALA A 52 -6.11 1.27 10.15
N ARG A 53 -5.47 2.40 9.79
CA ARG A 53 -5.45 2.92 8.42
C ARG A 53 -4.75 1.97 7.45
N GLU A 54 -3.60 1.41 7.82
CA GLU A 54 -2.89 0.44 6.96
C GLU A 54 -3.69 -0.86 6.79
N LYS A 55 -4.34 -1.35 7.87
CA LYS A 55 -5.23 -2.51 7.78
C LYS A 55 -6.46 -2.25 6.90
N ALA A 56 -7.02 -1.04 6.97
CA ALA A 56 -8.13 -0.62 6.10
C ALA A 56 -7.69 -0.53 4.63
N LYS A 57 -6.51 0.02 4.36
CA LYS A 57 -5.92 0.07 3.01
C LYS A 57 -5.73 -1.33 2.42
N GLY A 58 -5.28 -2.29 3.22
CA GLY A 58 -5.19 -3.69 2.81
C GLY A 58 -6.53 -4.33 2.46
N ARG A 59 -7.60 -4.03 3.22
CA ARG A 59 -8.96 -4.49 2.90
C ARG A 59 -9.51 -3.84 1.63
N LEU A 60 -9.27 -2.55 1.44
CA LEU A 60 -9.71 -1.82 0.26
C LEU A 60 -9.03 -2.33 -1.02
N LYS A 61 -7.73 -2.64 -0.97
CA LYS A 61 -7.00 -3.26 -2.09
C LYS A 61 -7.58 -4.61 -2.49
N ARG A 62 -7.98 -5.45 -1.52
CA ARG A 62 -8.63 -6.74 -1.81
C ARG A 62 -10.01 -6.57 -2.44
N ILE A 63 -10.76 -5.54 -2.02
CA ILE A 63 -12.05 -5.20 -2.64
C ILE A 63 -11.86 -4.68 -4.06
N MET A 64 -10.85 -3.83 -4.29
CA MET A 64 -10.55 -3.25 -5.61
C MET A 64 -10.15 -4.31 -6.64
N VAL A 65 -9.31 -5.28 -6.26
CA VAL A 65 -8.96 -6.42 -7.12
C VAL A 65 -10.17 -7.31 -7.40
N ALA A 66 -11.17 -7.30 -6.50
CA ALA A 66 -12.43 -8.02 -6.67
C ALA A 66 -13.50 -7.22 -7.45
N VAL A 67 -13.15 -6.11 -8.13
CA VAL A 67 -14.07 -5.41 -9.05
C VAL A 67 -13.71 -5.72 -10.51
N PRO A 68 -14.18 -6.85 -11.07
CA PRO A 68 -14.02 -7.21 -12.48
C PRO A 68 -14.40 -6.10 -13.45
N ILE A 69 -15.40 -5.28 -13.09
CA ILE A 69 -16.01 -4.26 -13.96
C ILE A 69 -14.98 -3.24 -14.46
N VAL A 70 -14.04 -2.81 -13.62
CA VAL A 70 -12.99 -1.87 -14.05
C VAL A 70 -12.03 -2.56 -15.01
N GLY A 71 -11.68 -3.82 -14.75
CA GLY A 71 -10.84 -4.62 -15.64
C GLY A 71 -11.49 -4.82 -17.01
N THR A 72 -12.77 -5.17 -17.05
CA THR A 72 -13.51 -5.37 -18.31
C THR A 72 -13.63 -4.07 -19.12
N ALA A 73 -13.86 -2.93 -18.46
CA ALA A 73 -13.94 -1.63 -19.13
C ALA A 73 -12.59 -1.20 -19.73
N VAL A 74 -11.49 -1.44 -19.02
CA VAL A 74 -10.15 -1.14 -19.52
C VAL A 74 -9.77 -2.08 -20.67
N ALA A 75 -10.05 -3.38 -20.54
CA ALA A 75 -9.80 -4.35 -21.61
C ALA A 75 -10.57 -4.00 -22.90
N GLY A 76 -11.87 -3.68 -22.80
CA GLY A 76 -12.65 -3.27 -23.97
C GLY A 76 -12.14 -1.98 -24.63
N GLY A 77 -11.54 -1.06 -23.86
CA GLY A 77 -10.90 0.13 -24.40
C GLY A 77 -9.62 -0.18 -25.19
N PHE A 78 -8.81 -1.14 -24.73
CA PHE A 78 -7.62 -1.58 -25.44
C PHE A 78 -7.97 -2.29 -26.76
N GLU A 79 -8.92 -3.22 -26.74
CA GLU A 79 -9.38 -3.94 -27.93
C GLU A 79 -9.88 -2.98 -29.03
N TYR A 80 -10.64 -1.95 -28.65
CA TYR A 80 -11.11 -0.95 -29.63
C TYR A 80 -9.96 -0.17 -30.27
N TYR A 81 -8.95 0.20 -29.48
CA TYR A 81 -7.78 0.90 -29.98
C TYR A 81 -6.95 0.02 -30.92
N GLU A 82 -6.70 -1.23 -30.53
CA GLU A 82 -5.93 -2.20 -31.33
C GLU A 82 -6.66 -2.54 -32.64
N TYR A 83 -7.97 -2.78 -32.58
CA TYR A 83 -8.79 -2.93 -33.79
C TYR A 83 -8.69 -1.71 -34.72
N THR A 84 -8.77 -0.50 -34.18
CA THR A 84 -8.70 0.73 -34.98
C THR A 84 -7.36 0.83 -35.71
N GLN A 85 -6.25 0.50 -35.03
CA GLN A 85 -4.93 0.50 -35.67
C GLN A 85 -4.78 -0.61 -36.71
N TRP A 86 -5.20 -1.83 -36.37
CA TRP A 86 -5.18 -2.95 -37.30
C TRP A 86 -6.01 -2.66 -38.56
N GLN A 87 -7.13 -1.94 -38.43
CA GLN A 87 -8.00 -1.55 -39.53
C GLN A 87 -7.33 -0.53 -40.48
N GLU A 88 -6.34 0.25 -40.03
CA GLU A 88 -5.55 1.12 -40.91
C GLU A 88 -4.77 0.31 -41.96
N ASP A 89 -4.27 -0.86 -41.55
CA ASP A 89 -3.54 -1.79 -42.42
C ASP A 89 -4.45 -2.82 -43.12
N ASN A 90 -5.70 -2.99 -42.63
CA ASN A 90 -6.69 -3.93 -43.15
C ASN A 90 -8.04 -3.25 -43.46
N PRO A 91 -8.09 -2.32 -44.44
CA PRO A 91 -9.26 -1.47 -44.67
C PRO A 91 -10.51 -2.21 -45.17
N ASP A 92 -10.32 -3.38 -45.78
CA ASP A 92 -11.40 -4.17 -46.37
C ASP A 92 -11.95 -5.26 -45.43
N LYS A 93 -11.34 -5.42 -44.24
CA LYS A 93 -11.70 -6.44 -43.25
C LYS A 93 -12.53 -5.87 -42.11
N ASP A 94 -13.31 -6.72 -41.47
CA ASP A 94 -14.21 -6.34 -40.37
C ASP A 94 -13.71 -6.76 -38.98
N ALA A 95 -14.52 -6.48 -37.95
CA ALA A 95 -14.18 -6.81 -36.57
C ALA A 95 -14.16 -8.32 -36.29
N GLY A 96 -14.87 -9.12 -37.09
CA GLY A 96 -14.82 -10.58 -37.03
C GLY A 96 -13.48 -11.10 -37.55
N ASP A 97 -12.99 -10.55 -38.65
CA ASP A 97 -11.68 -10.88 -39.20
C ASP A 97 -10.55 -10.57 -38.21
N TYR A 98 -10.60 -9.38 -37.56
CA TYR A 98 -9.67 -9.01 -36.48
C TYR A 98 -9.73 -10.01 -35.32
N GLY A 99 -10.95 -10.33 -34.87
CA GLY A 99 -11.17 -11.29 -33.79
C GLY A 99 -10.61 -12.68 -34.12
N CYS A 100 -10.68 -13.10 -35.38
CA CYS A 100 -10.11 -14.35 -35.84
C CYS A 100 -8.58 -14.34 -35.88
N GLU A 101 -7.96 -13.25 -36.33
CA GLU A 101 -6.52 -13.09 -36.30
C GLU A 101 -5.98 -13.13 -34.85
N VAL A 102 -6.65 -12.41 -33.95
CA VAL A 102 -6.32 -12.41 -32.52
C VAL A 102 -6.55 -13.79 -31.89
N ALA A 103 -7.65 -14.48 -32.25
CA ALA A 103 -7.93 -15.82 -31.74
C ALA A 103 -6.89 -16.84 -32.20
N GLN A 104 -6.46 -16.78 -33.47
CA GLN A 104 -5.42 -17.65 -34.01
C GLN A 104 -4.09 -17.41 -33.30
N ALA A 105 -3.66 -16.14 -33.17
CA ALA A 105 -2.45 -15.78 -32.44
C ALA A 105 -2.51 -16.20 -30.95
N SER A 106 -3.70 -16.09 -30.34
CA SER A 106 -3.91 -16.50 -28.94
C SER A 106 -3.91 -18.01 -28.77
N ALA A 107 -4.38 -18.78 -29.76
CA ALA A 107 -4.39 -20.25 -29.70
C ALA A 107 -2.98 -20.83 -29.65
N GLU A 108 -2.01 -20.19 -30.32
CA GLU A 108 -0.59 -20.61 -30.31
C GLU A 108 0.02 -20.56 -28.90
N VAL A 109 -0.43 -19.63 -28.06
CA VAL A 109 0.09 -19.42 -26.70
C VAL A 109 -0.85 -19.93 -25.60
N MET A 110 -2.07 -20.34 -25.95
CA MET A 110 -3.11 -20.72 -24.99
C MET A 110 -2.70 -21.89 -24.11
N ASP A 111 -2.14 -22.95 -24.72
CA ASP A 111 -1.77 -24.16 -23.99
C ASP A 111 -0.64 -23.91 -22.98
N GLU A 112 0.31 -23.02 -23.31
CA GLU A 112 1.38 -22.62 -22.41
C GLU A 112 0.81 -21.90 -21.17
N VAL A 113 -0.10 -20.94 -21.39
CA VAL A 113 -0.76 -20.21 -20.30
C VAL A 113 -1.62 -21.14 -19.44
N LEU A 114 -2.36 -22.07 -20.04
CA LEU A 114 -3.21 -23.01 -19.30
C LEU A 114 -2.39 -23.97 -18.41
N MET A 115 -1.20 -24.37 -18.85
CA MET A 115 -0.30 -25.22 -18.07
C MET A 115 0.25 -24.51 -16.83
N GLU A 116 0.47 -23.19 -16.88
CA GLU A 116 0.94 -22.39 -15.74
C GLU A 116 -0.13 -22.16 -14.66
N LEU A 117 -1.42 -22.30 -15.01
CA LEU A 117 -2.51 -22.11 -14.07
C LEU A 117 -2.64 -23.29 -13.08
N PRO A 118 -2.87 -23.02 -11.77
CA PRO A 118 -3.22 -24.05 -10.81
C PRO A 118 -4.47 -24.81 -11.24
N GLU A 119 -4.50 -26.13 -11.04
CA GLU A 119 -5.65 -26.99 -11.43
C GLU A 119 -7.00 -26.47 -10.90
N THR A 120 -7.02 -25.87 -9.70
CA THR A 120 -8.24 -25.34 -9.08
C THR A 120 -8.89 -24.19 -9.85
N VAL A 121 -8.13 -23.45 -10.67
CA VAL A 121 -8.62 -22.27 -11.41
C VAL A 121 -8.49 -22.43 -12.93
N ARG A 122 -7.96 -23.58 -13.39
CA ARG A 122 -7.85 -23.87 -14.81
C ARG A 122 -9.26 -24.06 -15.40
N PRO A 123 -9.64 -23.31 -16.45
CA PRO A 123 -10.92 -23.50 -17.11
C PRO A 123 -10.99 -24.87 -17.79
N SER A 124 -12.18 -25.45 -17.89
CA SER A 124 -12.39 -26.70 -18.63
C SER A 124 -12.31 -26.47 -20.14
N GLU A 125 -11.91 -27.49 -20.90
CA GLU A 125 -11.81 -27.39 -22.37
C GLU A 125 -13.14 -26.96 -23.02
N GLN A 126 -14.27 -27.46 -22.53
CA GLN A 126 -15.60 -27.07 -23.01
C GLN A 126 -15.90 -25.58 -22.75
N PHE A 127 -15.40 -25.03 -21.63
CA PHE A 127 -15.53 -23.61 -21.35
C PHE A 127 -14.70 -22.80 -22.34
N VAL A 128 -13.45 -23.19 -22.60
CA VAL A 128 -12.59 -22.49 -23.56
C VAL A 128 -13.18 -22.53 -24.98
N GLN A 129 -13.63 -23.71 -25.44
CA GLN A 129 -14.25 -23.88 -26.76
C GLN A 129 -15.50 -23.00 -26.95
N GLY A 130 -16.26 -22.72 -25.88
CA GLY A 130 -17.44 -21.85 -25.95
C GLY A 130 -17.12 -20.36 -26.13
N TYR A 131 -15.87 -19.95 -25.94
CA TYR A 131 -15.42 -18.56 -26.10
C TYR A 131 -14.53 -18.34 -27.33
N ILE A 132 -14.15 -19.41 -28.05
CA ILE A 132 -13.39 -19.29 -29.30
C ILE A 132 -14.36 -18.91 -30.43
N PRO A 133 -14.11 -17.82 -31.18
CA PRO A 133 -14.94 -17.47 -32.32
C PRO A 133 -14.84 -18.53 -33.42
N GLU A 134 -15.95 -18.80 -34.11
CA GLU A 134 -15.96 -19.64 -35.30
C GLU A 134 -15.29 -18.87 -36.45
N CYS A 135 -14.06 -19.25 -36.78
CA CYS A 135 -13.30 -18.67 -37.87
C CYS A 135 -13.27 -19.64 -39.03
N GLU A 136 -13.71 -19.20 -40.22
CA GLU A 136 -13.51 -19.98 -41.43
C GLU A 136 -12.01 -19.93 -41.78
N GLU A 137 -11.41 -21.08 -42.07
CA GLU A 137 -10.02 -21.15 -42.54
C GLU A 137 -9.91 -20.35 -43.85
N GLY A 138 -9.26 -19.19 -43.80
CA GLY A 138 -8.96 -18.35 -44.95
C GLY A 138 -7.92 -18.96 -45.87
#